data_AF-S7Z4U9-F1
#
_entry.id   AF-S7Z4U9-F1
#
_cell.length_a   1.000
_cell.length_b   1.000
_cell.length_c   1.000
_cell.angle_alpha   90.00
_cell.angle_beta   90.00
_cell.angle_gamma   90.00
#
_symmetry.space_group_name_H-M   'P 1'
#
loop_
_entity.id
_entity.type
_entity.pdbx_description
1 polymer ?
#
loop_
_entity_poly.entity_id
_entity_poly.type
_entity_poly.pdbx_seq_one_letter_code
_entity_poly.pdbx_strand_id
1 'polypeptide(L)'
;MTPDGDHDRSSTTPTAGTKSVSGADKEKPRLTDQEKKNNHIASEQKRRAAIREGFDRLTELVPGLEGQGRSESIVLQKTVEFIHMKLREREDLIAEIEHKGGRVDDSLRPS
;
A
#
# COMPACT_ATOMS: atom_id res chain seq x y z
N MET A 1 45.85 -19.88 21.00
CA MET A 1 44.78 -19.27 21.82
C MET A 1 44.96 -17.76 21.79
N THR A 2 44.06 -17.06 21.10
CA THR A 2 43.91 -15.59 21.14
C THR A 2 42.42 -15.33 21.32
N PRO A 3 41.97 -14.80 22.46
CA PRO A 3 40.57 -14.45 22.65
C PRO A 3 40.41 -12.95 22.43
N ASP A 4 39.73 -12.51 21.38
CA ASP A 4 39.30 -11.10 21.30
C ASP A 4 38.14 -10.91 20.31
N GLY A 5 37.05 -10.33 20.81
CA GLY A 5 36.28 -9.34 20.05
C GLY A 5 34.89 -9.72 19.56
N ASP A 6 33.94 -9.96 20.47
CA ASP A 6 32.50 -9.83 20.17
C ASP A 6 32.21 -8.45 19.56
N HIS A 7 31.81 -8.43 18.30
CA HIS A 7 31.39 -7.23 17.58
C HIS A 7 29.92 -6.95 17.85
N ASP A 8 29.65 -6.21 18.94
CA ASP A 8 28.34 -5.63 19.20
C ASP A 8 28.11 -4.46 18.23
N ARG A 9 27.40 -4.74 17.12
CA ARG A 9 27.03 -3.75 16.11
C ARG A 9 25.91 -2.86 16.65
N SER A 10 26.29 -1.83 17.42
CA SER A 10 25.41 -0.72 17.77
C SER A 10 25.01 0.07 16.52
N SER A 11 23.75 -0.07 16.11
CA SER A 11 23.11 0.75 15.07
C SER A 11 22.81 2.14 15.62
N THR A 12 23.47 3.16 15.05
CA THR A 12 23.26 4.57 15.35
C THR A 12 21.94 5.08 14.73
N THR A 13 21.03 5.58 15.56
CA THR A 13 19.88 6.41 15.13
C THR A 13 20.23 7.89 15.28
N PRO A 14 19.80 8.78 14.37
CA PRO A 14 20.17 10.19 14.41
C PRO A 14 19.37 10.97 15.45
N THR A 15 20.06 11.85 16.15
CA THR A 15 19.56 12.84 17.12
C THR A 15 18.85 13.99 16.41
N ALA A 16 17.64 14.35 16.84
CA ALA A 16 17.05 15.65 16.56
C ALA A 16 16.16 16.14 17.72
N GLY A 17 16.64 17.19 18.41
CA GLY A 17 15.81 18.30 18.91
C GLY A 17 15.13 18.18 20.28
N THR A 18 15.77 18.75 21.30
CA THR A 18 15.18 19.05 22.62
C THR A 18 14.15 20.19 22.53
N LYS A 19 12.96 20.00 23.11
CA LYS A 19 12.26 21.03 23.93
C LYS A 19 11.20 20.39 24.83
N SER A 20 11.43 20.51 26.12
CA SER A 20 10.57 20.12 27.24
C SER A 20 9.38 21.06 27.40
N VAL A 21 8.16 20.52 27.48
CA VAL A 21 7.02 21.14 28.19
C VAL A 21 6.36 20.07 29.06
N SER A 22 6.45 20.31 30.35
CA SER A 22 5.83 19.59 31.46
C SER A 22 4.30 19.54 31.33
N GLY A 23 3.74 18.33 31.32
CA GLY A 23 2.29 18.11 31.37
C GLY A 23 1.96 16.65 31.67
N ALA A 24 1.89 16.32 32.96
CA ALA A 24 1.23 15.14 33.53
C ALA A 24 1.31 13.86 32.67
N ASP A 25 2.48 13.22 32.65
CA ASP A 25 2.61 11.83 32.23
C ASP A 25 1.75 10.96 33.15
N LYS A 26 0.53 10.69 32.71
CA LYS A 26 -0.09 9.39 32.96
C LYS A 26 0.86 8.38 32.31
N GLU A 27 1.84 7.93 33.07
CA GLU A 27 2.89 6.99 32.65
C GLU A 27 2.21 5.77 32.02
N LYS A 28 2.04 5.82 30.70
CA LYS A 28 1.85 4.61 29.91
C LYS A 28 3.17 3.86 30.09
N PRO A 29 3.17 2.68 30.73
CA PRO A 29 4.40 1.94 30.90
C PRO A 29 5.04 1.76 29.52
N ARG A 30 6.35 2.03 29.43
CA ARG A 30 7.13 1.71 28.23
C ARG A 30 6.90 0.23 27.92
N LEU A 31 6.46 -0.08 26.70
CA LEU A 31 6.17 -1.46 26.31
C LEU A 31 7.37 -2.35 26.64
N THR A 32 7.11 -3.44 27.36
CA THR A 32 8.08 -4.50 27.58
C THR A 32 8.55 -5.08 26.24
N ASP A 33 9.71 -5.70 26.20
CA ASP A 33 10.24 -6.26 24.95
C ASP A 33 9.33 -7.36 24.39
N GLN A 34 8.62 -8.08 25.28
CA GLN A 34 7.59 -9.04 24.89
C GLN A 34 6.38 -8.34 24.26
N GLU A 35 5.90 -7.23 24.83
CA GLU A 35 4.79 -6.46 24.26
C GLU A 35 5.16 -5.81 22.92
N LYS A 36 6.38 -5.30 22.77
CA LYS A 36 6.87 -4.79 21.48
C LYS A 36 6.88 -5.88 20.42
N LYS A 37 7.37 -7.08 20.75
CA LYS A 37 7.37 -8.23 19.84
C LYS A 37 5.94 -8.62 19.43
N ASN A 38 5.02 -8.69 20.38
CA ASN A 38 3.62 -8.99 20.11
C ASN A 38 2.95 -7.92 19.23
N ASN A 39 3.22 -6.64 19.51
CA ASN A 39 2.69 -5.53 18.72
C ASN A 39 3.24 -5.53 17.30
N HIS A 40 4.54 -5.82 17.12
CA HIS A 40 5.14 -5.93 15.80
C HIS A 40 4.49 -7.05 14.96
N ILE A 41 4.28 -8.23 15.56
CA ILE A 41 3.58 -9.35 14.90
C ILE A 41 2.15 -8.94 14.51
N ALA A 42 1.40 -8.34 15.43
CA ALA A 42 0.03 -7.93 15.19
C ALA A 42 -0.06 -6.86 14.08
N SER A 43 0.84 -5.88 14.10
CA SER A 43 0.92 -4.82 13.08
C SER A 43 1.20 -5.40 11.69
N GLU A 44 2.15 -6.32 11.59
CA GLU A 44 2.49 -6.96 10.32
C GLU A 44 1.37 -7.89 9.83
N GLN A 45 0.70 -8.62 10.72
CA GLN A 45 -0.49 -9.41 10.35
C GLN A 45 -1.61 -8.51 9.80
N LYS A 46 -1.89 -7.38 10.46
CA LYS A 46 -2.87 -6.39 9.99
C LYS A 46 -2.48 -5.82 8.63
N ARG A 47 -1.20 -5.45 8.45
CA ARG A 47 -0.67 -4.96 7.16
C ARG A 47 -0.87 -6.00 6.05
N ARG A 48 -0.51 -7.26 6.30
CA ARG A 48 -0.68 -8.35 5.32
C ARG A 48 -2.15 -8.66 5.01
N ALA A 49 -3.03 -8.56 6.00
CA ALA A 49 -4.47 -8.73 5.79
C ALA A 49 -5.02 -7.63 4.87
N ALA A 50 -4.64 -6.37 5.10
CA ALA A 50 -5.06 -5.24 4.27
C ALA A 50 -4.55 -5.35 2.81
N ILE A 51 -3.31 -5.84 2.62
CA ILE A 51 -2.78 -6.11 1.27
C ILE A 51 -3.61 -7.18 0.57
N ARG A 52 -3.90 -8.30 1.25
CA ARG A 52 -4.72 -9.39 0.69
C ARG A 52 -6.12 -8.92 0.30
N GLU A 53 -6.78 -8.16 1.17
CA GLU A 53 -8.08 -7.56 0.87
C GLU A 53 -8.01 -6.65 -0.37
N GLY A 54 -6.90 -5.92 -0.55
CA GLY A 54 -6.66 -5.14 -1.76
C GLY A 54 -6.60 -6.00 -3.03
N PHE A 55 -5.92 -7.14 -2.98
CA PHE A 55 -5.88 -8.10 -4.10
C PHE A 55 -7.24 -8.75 -4.36
N ASP A 56 -7.97 -9.11 -3.31
CA ASP A 56 -9.31 -9.69 -3.44
C ASP A 56 -10.25 -8.70 -4.18
N ARG A 57 -10.23 -7.42 -3.80
CA ARG A 57 -10.98 -6.37 -4.51
C ARG A 57 -10.57 -6.22 -5.97
N LEU A 58 -9.28 -6.33 -6.30
CA LEU A 58 -8.85 -6.29 -7.70
C LEU A 58 -9.44 -7.46 -8.50
N THR A 59 -9.52 -8.65 -7.92
CA THR A 59 -10.12 -9.81 -8.59
C THR A 59 -11.62 -9.71 -8.81
N GLU A 60 -12.32 -8.89 -8.03
CA GLU A 60 -13.75 -8.60 -8.22
C GLU A 60 -14.00 -7.54 -9.32
N LEU A 61 -13.07 -6.60 -9.50
CA LEU A 61 -13.20 -5.49 -10.45
C LEU A 61 -12.70 -5.84 -11.86
N VAL A 62 -11.69 -6.70 -11.96
CA VAL A 62 -11.04 -7.05 -13.23
C VAL A 62 -11.65 -8.34 -13.76
N PRO A 63 -12.35 -8.31 -14.91
CA PRO A 63 -12.98 -9.50 -15.48
C PRO A 63 -11.99 -10.62 -15.75
N GLY A 64 -12.37 -11.86 -15.41
CA GLY A 64 -11.57 -13.05 -15.67
C GLY A 64 -10.48 -13.34 -14.63
N LEU A 65 -10.46 -12.61 -13.51
CA LEU A 65 -9.58 -12.87 -12.37
C LEU A 65 -10.27 -13.57 -11.20
N GLU A 66 -11.53 -13.99 -11.36
CA GLU A 66 -12.30 -14.59 -10.27
C GLU A 66 -11.59 -15.85 -9.73
N GLY A 67 -11.25 -15.84 -8.44
CA GLY A 67 -10.52 -16.93 -7.80
C GLY A 67 -8.99 -16.94 -8.02
N GLN A 68 -8.42 -15.96 -8.73
CA GLN A 68 -6.97 -15.83 -8.96
C GLN A 68 -6.25 -14.96 -7.91
N GLY A 69 -6.89 -14.59 -6.81
CA GLY A 69 -6.32 -13.70 -5.77
C GLY A 69 -5.03 -14.20 -5.11
N ARG A 70 -4.61 -15.45 -5.37
CA ARG A 70 -3.35 -16.02 -4.87
C ARG A 70 -2.14 -15.75 -5.75
N SER A 71 -2.32 -15.24 -6.97
CA SER A 71 -1.23 -14.95 -7.91
C SER A 71 -1.03 -13.44 -8.06
N GLU A 72 -0.34 -12.83 -7.09
CA GLU A 72 -0.14 -11.37 -7.02
C GLU A 72 0.37 -10.76 -8.34
N SER A 73 1.36 -11.38 -8.97
CA SER A 73 1.92 -10.89 -10.24
C SER A 73 0.91 -10.91 -11.40
N ILE A 74 0.11 -11.97 -11.49
CA ILE A 74 -0.93 -12.12 -12.53
C ILE A 74 -2.02 -11.08 -12.31
N VAL A 75 -2.47 -10.91 -11.06
CA VAL A 75 -3.51 -9.94 -10.72
C VAL A 75 -3.06 -8.53 -11.11
N LEU A 76 -1.85 -8.12 -10.74
CA LEU A 76 -1.33 -6.79 -11.10
C LEU A 76 -1.19 -6.61 -12.60
N GLN A 77 -0.63 -7.61 -13.31
CA GLN A 77 -0.46 -7.54 -14.76
C GLN A 77 -1.80 -7.38 -15.49
N LYS A 78 -2.79 -8.21 -15.13
CA LYS A 78 -4.14 -8.15 -15.71
C LYS A 78 -4.88 -6.87 -15.34
N THR A 79 -4.65 -6.35 -14.13
CA THR A 79 -5.19 -5.06 -13.72
C THR A 79 -4.68 -3.93 -14.60
N VAL A 80 -3.37 -3.88 -14.89
CA VAL A 80 -2.78 -2.86 -15.78
C VAL A 80 -3.31 -2.98 -17.21
N GLU A 81 -3.42 -4.20 -17.73
CA GLU A 81 -4.02 -4.47 -19.05
C GLU A 81 -5.47 -3.94 -19.11
N PHE A 82 -6.26 -4.21 -18.08
CA PHE A 82 -7.65 -3.75 -17.98
C PHE A 82 -7.76 -2.23 -17.88
N ILE A 83 -6.86 -1.56 -17.14
CA ILE A 83 -6.82 -0.09 -17.07
C ILE A 83 -6.58 0.50 -18.46
N HIS A 84 -5.59 0.01 -19.20
CA HIS A 84 -5.32 0.49 -20.56
C HIS A 84 -6.51 0.26 -21.50
N MET A 85 -7.18 -0.90 -21.38
CA MET A 85 -8.40 -1.18 -22.15
C MET A 85 -9.51 -0.18 -21.83
N LYS A 86 -9.76 0.12 -20.54
CA LYS A 86 -10.80 1.06 -20.12
C LYS A 86 -10.51 2.50 -20.50
N LEU A 87 -9.24 2.91 -20.51
CA LEU A 87 -8.84 4.22 -21.01
C LEU A 87 -9.09 4.36 -22.51
N ARG A 88 -8.76 3.34 -23.31
CA ARG A 88 -9.06 3.33 -24.75
C ARG A 88 -10.56 3.34 -25.02
N GLU A 89 -11.32 2.50 -24.33
CA GLU A 89 -12.78 2.48 -24.45
C GLU A 89 -13.40 3.85 -24.12
N ARG A 90 -12.87 4.55 -23.12
CA ARG A 90 -13.27 5.92 -22.81
C ARG A 90 -12.97 6.87 -23.97
N GLU A 91 -11.78 6.81 -24.57
CA GLU A 91 -11.42 7.64 -25.73
C GLU A 91 -12.35 7.40 -26.92
N ASP A 92 -12.63 6.13 -27.23
CA ASP A 92 -13.53 5.74 -28.32
C ASP A 92 -14.96 6.25 -28.09
N LEU A 93 -15.47 6.13 -26.87
CA LEU A 93 -16.81 6.63 -26.49
C LEU A 93 -16.89 8.16 -26.58
N ILE A 94 -15.85 8.88 -26.19
CA ILE A 94 -15.78 10.34 -26.30
C ILE A 94 -15.83 10.74 -27.77
N ALA A 95 -15.02 10.10 -28.61
CA ALA A 95 -15.01 10.37 -30.05
C ALA A 95 -16.38 10.08 -30.69
N GLU A 96 -17.07 9.01 -30.26
CA GLU A 96 -18.41 8.68 -30.74
C GLU A 96 -19.45 9.74 -30.34
N ILE A 97 -19.41 10.22 -29.10
CA ILE A 97 -20.29 11.30 -28.62
C ILE A 97 -20.09 12.57 -29.46
N GLU A 98 -18.84 12.95 -29.69
CA GLU A 98 -18.50 14.13 -30.48
C GLU A 98 -18.92 13.98 -31.95
N HIS A 99 -18.72 12.80 -32.55
CA HIS A 99 -19.16 12.52 -33.91
C HIS A 99 -20.68 12.68 -34.06
N LYS A 100 -21.46 12.26 -33.04
CA LYS A 100 -22.91 12.42 -32.98
C LYS A 100 -23.36 13.85 -32.65
N GLY A 101 -22.44 14.80 -32.50
CA GLY A 101 -22.71 16.20 -32.20
C GLY A 101 -22.91 16.50 -30.71
N GLY A 102 -22.65 15.53 -29.83
CA GLY A 102 -22.63 15.73 -28.39
C GLY A 102 -21.36 16.47 -27.95
N ARG A 103 -21.41 17.12 -26.78
CA ARG A 103 -20.26 17.79 -26.18
C ARG A 103 -19.84 17.05 -24.92
N VAL A 104 -18.58 16.67 -24.85
CA VAL A 104 -17.98 16.04 -23.66
C VAL A 104 -17.30 17.12 -22.83
N ASP A 105 -17.43 17.01 -21.51
CA ASP A 105 -16.77 17.90 -20.55
C ASP A 105 -15.24 17.78 -20.64
N ASP A 106 -14.54 18.91 -20.50
CA ASP A 106 -13.07 18.96 -20.66
C ASP A 106 -12.33 18.14 -19.59
N SER A 107 -12.92 17.94 -18.41
CA SER A 107 -12.37 17.05 -17.36
C SER A 107 -12.37 15.58 -17.76
N LEU A 108 -13.21 15.22 -18.73
CA LEU A 108 -13.30 13.86 -19.25
C LEU A 108 -12.35 13.60 -20.42
N ARG A 109 -11.55 14.58 -20.83
CA ARG A 109 -10.57 14.38 -21.91
C ARG A 109 -9.32 13.67 -21.38
N PRO A 110 -8.61 12.91 -22.23
CA PRO A 110 -7.26 12.44 -21.89
C PRO A 110 -6.34 13.65 -21.65
N SER A 111 -5.45 13.53 -20.65
CA SER A 111 -4.40 14.53 -20.36
C SER A 111 -3.18 14.32 -21.24
#